data_AF-A0AA42ZUQ0-F1
#
_entry.id   AF-A0AA42ZUQ0-F1
#
_cell.length_a   1.000
_cell.length_b   1.000
_cell.length_c   1.000
_cell.angle_alpha   90.00
_cell.angle_beta   90.00
_cell.angle_gamma   90.00
#
_symmetry.space_group_name_H-M   'P 1'
#
loop_
_entity.id
_entity.type
_entity.pdbx_description
1 polymer ?
#
loop_
_entity_poly.entity_id
_entity_poly.type
_entity_poly.pdbx_seq_one_letter_code
_entity_poly.pdbx_strand_id
1 'polypeptide(L)'
;MPLDCRPEELLIATIARLLRGCRNIAVGVSSPIPGSAALLARAESEEPLRVELLESLEGNSFTRGSVELFDRAAQGRIDAFFLGGGQIDGQANINLVGTGDYPRTAVRWPGSFGSAYLYFLVPRVILFREEHSRRVLVPKVDFVSAPGVSAPEVYRRGGPCALITGKALFRFDRDRRRFRLESLHPGHDLADVLETTGFDFDHDAAPAATAGPDAATLEMIRGPVAREIAKAYPKFAARVFPRA
;
A
#
# COMPACT_ATOMS: atom_id res chain seq x y z
N MET A 1 -22.33 -15.87 13.50
CA MET A 1 -21.02 -16.50 13.22
C MET A 1 -20.04 -15.40 12.87
N PRO A 2 -18.78 -15.44 13.34
CA PRO A 2 -17.77 -14.53 12.77
C PRO A 2 -17.73 -14.80 11.27
N LEU A 3 -17.84 -13.75 10.46
CA LEU A 3 -17.73 -13.85 9.01
C LEU A 3 -16.39 -14.52 8.69
N ASP A 4 -16.41 -15.64 7.97
CA ASP A 4 -15.21 -16.29 7.45
C ASP A 4 -14.53 -15.30 6.49
N CYS A 5 -13.52 -14.57 6.96
CA CYS A 5 -12.81 -13.51 6.25
C CYS A 5 -11.36 -13.91 6.11
N ARG A 6 -10.87 -14.01 4.87
CA ARG A 6 -9.47 -14.31 4.59
C ARG A 6 -8.57 -13.12 4.94
N PRO A 7 -7.28 -13.34 5.26
CA PRO A 7 -6.33 -12.25 5.48
C PRO A 7 -6.30 -11.26 4.31
N GLU A 8 -6.30 -11.73 3.06
CA GLU A 8 -6.29 -10.84 1.90
C GLU A 8 -7.56 -9.97 1.82
N GLU A 9 -8.73 -10.50 2.18
CA GLU A 9 -10.00 -9.75 2.17
C GLU A 9 -10.01 -8.65 3.23
N LEU A 10 -9.43 -8.94 4.41
CA LEU A 10 -9.22 -7.94 5.46
C LEU A 10 -8.28 -6.82 4.97
N LEU A 11 -7.17 -7.17 4.33
CA LEU A 11 -6.23 -6.20 3.79
C LEU A 11 -6.87 -5.34 2.69
N ILE A 12 -7.63 -5.96 1.79
CA ILE A 12 -8.39 -5.25 0.73
C ILE A 12 -9.36 -4.23 1.35
N ALA A 13 -10.18 -4.65 2.31
CA ALA A 13 -11.14 -3.77 2.96
C ALA A 13 -10.44 -2.65 3.76
N THR A 14 -9.35 -2.97 4.44
CA THR A 14 -8.56 -2.00 5.21
C THR A 14 -7.95 -0.93 4.30
N ILE A 15 -7.34 -1.33 3.19
CA ILE A 15 -6.80 -0.40 2.20
C ILE A 15 -7.92 0.43 1.56
N ALA A 16 -9.05 -0.16 1.20
CA ALA A 16 -10.16 0.55 0.56
C ALA A 16 -10.67 1.72 1.41
N ARG A 17 -10.74 1.55 2.74
CA ARG A 17 -11.09 2.64 3.66
C ARG A 17 -10.10 3.81 3.62
N LEU A 18 -8.82 3.57 3.35
CA LEU A 18 -7.81 4.62 3.21
C LEU A 18 -7.97 5.45 1.91
N LEU A 19 -8.67 4.88 0.94
CA LEU A 19 -8.90 5.47 -0.38
C LEU A 19 -10.19 6.29 -0.46
N ARG A 20 -10.99 6.34 0.62
CA ARG A 20 -12.20 7.16 0.67
C ARG A 20 -11.88 8.63 0.34
N GLY A 21 -12.74 9.25 -0.47
CA GLY A 21 -12.55 10.61 -0.97
C GLY A 21 -11.44 10.78 -2.01
N CYS A 22 -10.80 9.71 -2.50
CA CYS A 22 -10.04 9.78 -3.74
C CYS A 22 -10.99 9.99 -4.93
N ARG A 23 -10.49 10.64 -5.98
CA ARG A 23 -11.15 10.76 -7.29
C ARG A 23 -10.36 10.04 -8.38
N ASN A 24 -9.05 9.87 -8.16
CA ASN A 24 -8.20 9.09 -9.05
C ASN A 24 -7.11 8.32 -8.29
N ILE A 25 -7.10 7.00 -8.45
CA ILE A 25 -6.16 6.09 -7.81
C ILE A 25 -5.36 5.41 -8.92
N ALA A 26 -4.04 5.44 -8.81
CA ALA A 26 -3.19 4.61 -9.67
C ALA A 26 -2.61 3.44 -8.87
N VAL A 27 -2.51 2.29 -9.51
CA VAL A 27 -1.98 1.07 -8.92
C VAL A 27 -0.82 0.57 -9.77
N GLY A 28 0.31 0.35 -9.10
CA GLY A 28 1.52 -0.18 -9.71
C GLY A 28 1.37 -1.62 -10.20
N VAL A 29 2.45 -2.13 -10.78
CA VAL A 29 2.56 -3.52 -11.20
C VAL A 29 2.64 -4.46 -9.99
N SER A 30 2.26 -5.73 -10.17
CA SER A 30 2.34 -6.80 -9.17
C SER A 30 1.67 -6.45 -7.83
N SER A 31 0.56 -5.73 -7.89
CA SER A 31 -0.13 -5.18 -6.71
C SER A 31 -1.60 -5.65 -6.62
N PRO A 32 -1.88 -6.96 -6.57
CA PRO A 32 -3.25 -7.48 -6.64
C PRO A 32 -4.13 -7.04 -5.46
N ILE A 33 -3.61 -7.06 -4.22
CA ILE A 33 -4.36 -6.62 -3.03
C ILE A 33 -4.67 -5.11 -3.08
N PRO A 34 -3.69 -4.21 -3.31
CA PRO A 34 -3.99 -2.80 -3.55
C PRO A 34 -4.93 -2.55 -4.74
N GLY A 35 -4.80 -3.33 -5.81
CA GLY A 35 -5.67 -3.27 -6.99
C GLY A 35 -7.11 -3.60 -6.63
N SER A 36 -7.35 -4.73 -5.96
CA SER A 36 -8.68 -5.09 -5.44
C SER A 36 -9.23 -4.03 -4.49
N ALA A 37 -8.40 -3.44 -3.64
CA ALA A 37 -8.83 -2.38 -2.73
C ALA A 37 -9.25 -1.09 -3.46
N ALA A 38 -8.54 -0.71 -4.51
CA ALA A 38 -8.90 0.43 -5.35
C ALA A 38 -10.22 0.18 -6.10
N LEU A 39 -10.43 -1.04 -6.62
CA LEU A 39 -11.69 -1.45 -7.25
C LEU A 39 -12.85 -1.48 -6.26
N LEU A 40 -12.62 -1.98 -5.05
CA LEU A 40 -13.61 -1.93 -3.97
C LEU A 40 -13.97 -0.48 -3.61
N ALA A 41 -12.97 0.38 -3.42
CA ALA A 41 -13.20 1.80 -3.15
C ALA A 41 -14.01 2.46 -4.27
N ARG A 42 -13.79 2.09 -5.54
CA ARG A 42 -14.58 2.57 -6.68
C ARG A 42 -16.03 2.06 -6.63
N ALA A 43 -16.24 0.80 -6.28
CA ALA A 43 -17.58 0.22 -6.16
C ALA A 43 -18.40 0.82 -5.00
N GLU A 44 -17.73 1.21 -3.92
CA GLU A 44 -18.35 1.84 -2.73
C GLU A 44 -18.44 3.37 -2.82
N SER A 45 -17.87 4.00 -3.85
CA SER A 45 -17.83 5.46 -3.98
C SER A 45 -19.16 6.01 -4.51
N GLU A 46 -19.73 6.98 -3.81
CA GLU A 46 -20.90 7.75 -4.28
C GLU A 46 -20.51 8.73 -5.41
N GLU A 47 -19.26 9.20 -5.39
CA GLU A 47 -18.70 10.12 -6.38
C GLU A 47 -17.90 9.36 -7.46
N PRO A 48 -17.77 9.91 -8.68
CA PRO A 48 -16.96 9.28 -9.72
C PRO A 48 -15.49 9.09 -9.30
N LEU A 49 -15.08 7.82 -9.16
CA LEU A 49 -13.71 7.43 -8.83
C LEU A 49 -13.06 6.67 -10.00
N ARG A 50 -11.90 7.15 -10.46
CA ARG A 50 -11.07 6.45 -11.45
C ARG A 50 -10.03 5.56 -10.80
N VAL A 51 -9.83 4.37 -11.37
CA VAL A 51 -8.81 3.41 -10.95
C VAL A 51 -7.97 3.04 -12.16
N GLU A 52 -6.70 3.44 -12.14
CA GLU A 52 -5.73 3.20 -13.20
C GLU A 52 -4.84 2.01 -12.80
N LEU A 53 -5.23 0.80 -13.20
CA LEU A 53 -4.42 -0.41 -13.00
C LEU A 53 -3.37 -0.51 -14.11
N LEU A 54 -2.08 -0.38 -13.78
CA LEU A 54 -1.01 -0.41 -14.80
C LEU A 54 -0.87 -1.76 -15.53
N GLU A 55 -1.30 -2.87 -14.91
CA GLU A 55 -1.31 -4.20 -15.54
C GLU A 55 -2.61 -4.50 -16.32
N SER A 56 -3.56 -3.56 -16.35
CA SER A 56 -4.80 -3.71 -17.13
C SER A 56 -4.81 -2.75 -18.33
N LEU A 57 -5.19 -3.29 -19.49
CA LEU A 57 -5.54 -2.48 -20.66
C LEU A 57 -7.01 -2.04 -20.64
N GLU A 58 -7.86 -2.75 -19.88
CA GLU A 58 -9.27 -2.39 -19.71
C GLU A 58 -9.44 -1.43 -18.52
N GLY A 59 -10.30 -0.42 -18.69
CA GLY A 59 -10.61 0.56 -17.64
C GLY A 59 -9.49 1.56 -17.34
N ASN A 60 -8.33 1.43 -17.98
CA ASN A 60 -7.21 2.35 -17.86
C ASN A 60 -7.35 3.48 -18.88
N SER A 61 -7.32 4.73 -18.41
CA SER A 61 -7.50 5.91 -19.26
C SER A 61 -6.18 6.45 -19.82
N PHE A 62 -5.06 5.75 -19.62
CA PHE A 62 -3.78 6.09 -20.22
C PHE A 62 -3.73 5.62 -21.67
N THR A 63 -3.51 6.57 -22.58
CA THR A 63 -3.42 6.32 -24.02
C THR A 63 -1.98 6.13 -24.51
N ARG A 64 -0.99 6.62 -23.74
CA ARG A 64 0.46 6.50 -24.01
C ARG A 64 1.17 5.61 -22.98
N GLY A 65 0.43 4.70 -22.35
CA GLY A 65 0.96 3.75 -21.37
C GLY A 65 1.43 4.40 -20.07
N SER A 66 2.36 3.76 -19.37
CA SER A 66 2.78 4.14 -18.01
C SER A 66 3.52 5.48 -17.92
N VAL A 67 3.93 6.08 -19.04
CA VAL A 67 4.53 7.43 -19.04
C VAL A 67 3.51 8.47 -18.56
N GLU A 68 2.24 8.33 -18.94
CA GLU A 68 1.18 9.24 -18.51
C GLU A 68 0.96 9.26 -16.99
N LEU A 69 1.35 8.20 -16.27
CA LEU A 69 1.28 8.18 -14.81
C LEU A 69 2.11 9.31 -14.21
N PHE A 70 3.32 9.52 -14.74
CA PHE A 70 4.23 10.55 -14.25
C PHE A 70 3.71 11.95 -14.56
N ASP A 71 3.22 12.18 -15.78
CA ASP A 71 2.63 13.46 -16.16
C ASP A 71 1.39 13.80 -15.31
N ARG A 72 0.51 12.82 -15.08
CA ARG A 72 -0.68 13.01 -14.24
C ARG A 72 -0.32 13.22 -12.78
N ALA A 73 0.69 12.53 -12.26
CA ALA A 73 1.20 12.79 -10.91
C ALA A 73 1.77 14.21 -10.78
N ALA A 74 2.55 14.67 -11.77
CA ALA A 74 3.08 16.04 -11.83
C ALA A 74 1.98 17.11 -11.88
N GLN A 75 0.91 16.84 -12.63
CA GLN A 75 -0.28 17.69 -12.71
C GLN A 75 -1.19 17.60 -11.47
N GLY A 76 -0.87 16.73 -10.49
CA GLY A 76 -1.66 16.57 -9.29
C GLY A 76 -3.00 15.85 -9.50
N ARG A 77 -3.09 15.03 -10.55
CA ARG A 77 -4.29 14.31 -10.98
C ARG A 77 -4.36 12.88 -10.45
N ILE A 78 -3.40 12.47 -9.62
CA ILE A 78 -3.37 11.18 -8.92
C ILE A 78 -3.48 11.48 -7.43
N ASP A 79 -4.53 10.98 -6.79
CA ASP A 79 -4.80 11.24 -5.37
C ASP A 79 -4.14 10.19 -4.47
N ALA A 80 -4.07 8.93 -4.93
CA ALA A 80 -3.43 7.86 -4.19
C ALA A 80 -2.61 6.91 -5.07
N PHE A 81 -1.55 6.36 -4.48
CA PHE A 81 -0.66 5.38 -5.07
C PHE A 81 -0.12 4.43 -4.00
N PHE A 82 0.46 3.30 -4.43
CA PHE A 82 0.96 2.26 -3.55
C PHE A 82 2.43 1.98 -3.81
N LEU A 83 3.21 1.84 -2.75
CA LEU A 83 4.61 1.41 -2.85
C LEU A 83 4.87 0.26 -1.88
N GLY A 84 5.56 -0.76 -2.35
CA GLY A 84 6.18 -1.76 -1.49
C GLY A 84 7.59 -1.35 -1.08
N GLY A 85 8.28 -2.25 -0.39
CA GLY A 85 9.70 -2.14 -0.09
C GLY A 85 10.28 -3.52 0.16
N GLY A 86 11.50 -3.76 -0.31
CA GLY A 86 12.34 -4.86 0.19
C GLY A 86 12.76 -4.59 1.63
N GLN A 87 13.04 -3.32 1.94
CA GLN A 87 13.10 -2.79 3.30
C GLN A 87 12.25 -1.50 3.42
N ILE A 88 11.76 -1.23 4.63
CA ILE A 88 11.05 -0.02 5.04
C ILE A 88 11.58 0.36 6.43
N ASP A 89 11.90 1.64 6.67
CA ASP A 89 12.34 2.12 7.99
C ASP A 89 11.31 3.04 8.68
N GLY A 90 11.61 3.44 9.93
CA GLY A 90 10.71 4.23 10.77
C GLY A 90 10.40 5.65 10.26
N GLN A 91 11.20 6.17 9.31
CA GLN A 91 10.93 7.43 8.62
C GLN A 91 10.21 7.23 7.29
N ALA A 92 9.69 6.02 7.06
CA ALA A 92 9.01 5.60 5.83
C ALA A 92 9.90 5.69 4.58
N ASN A 93 11.22 5.61 4.72
CA ASN A 93 12.08 5.38 3.57
C ASN A 93 11.87 3.95 3.09
N ILE A 94 11.92 3.75 1.77
CA ILE A 94 11.82 2.41 1.17
C ILE A 94 13.10 2.08 0.41
N ASN A 95 13.46 0.80 0.43
CA ASN A 95 14.53 0.22 -0.38
C ASN A 95 13.93 -0.77 -1.37
N LEU A 96 14.20 -0.55 -2.65
CA LEU A 96 13.83 -1.41 -3.77
C LEU A 96 15.06 -1.84 -4.59
N VAL A 97 16.27 -1.53 -4.12
CA VAL A 97 17.53 -1.79 -4.83
C VAL A 97 18.20 -3.08 -4.35
N GLY A 98 18.43 -3.23 -3.06
CA GLY A 98 19.15 -4.40 -2.54
C GLY A 98 19.74 -4.15 -1.15
N THR A 99 20.34 -5.19 -0.56
CA THR A 99 20.98 -5.11 0.76
C THR A 99 22.51 -5.19 0.65
N GLY A 100 23.20 -4.62 1.64
CA GLY A 100 24.65 -4.45 1.68
C GLY A 100 25.11 -3.14 1.01
N ASP A 101 26.40 -3.07 0.68
CA ASP A 101 27.00 -1.86 0.14
C ASP A 101 26.53 -1.56 -1.29
N TYR A 102 26.15 -0.32 -1.57
CA TYR A 102 25.88 0.10 -2.94
C TYR A 102 27.18 0.59 -3.61
N PRO A 103 27.48 0.23 -4.88
CA PRO A 103 26.66 -0.56 -5.81
C PRO A 103 26.83 -2.09 -5.73
N ARG A 104 27.76 -2.59 -4.91
CA ARG A 104 28.06 -4.04 -4.75
C ARG A 104 27.13 -4.71 -3.74
N THR A 105 25.88 -4.91 -4.13
CA THR A 105 24.86 -5.52 -3.28
C THR A 105 24.90 -7.05 -3.35
N ALA A 106 24.86 -7.73 -2.20
CA ALA A 106 24.82 -9.19 -2.15
C ALA A 106 23.44 -9.74 -2.57
N VAL A 107 22.38 -8.99 -2.25
CA VAL A 107 21.01 -9.25 -2.70
C VAL A 107 20.57 -8.09 -3.59
N ARG A 108 20.06 -8.39 -4.79
CA ARG A 108 19.61 -7.40 -5.77
C ARG A 108 18.11 -7.55 -6.07
N TRP A 109 17.38 -6.45 -5.95
CA TRP A 109 15.96 -6.32 -6.31
C TRP A 109 15.78 -5.58 -7.64
N PRO A 110 14.57 -5.49 -8.21
CA PRO A 110 14.37 -4.89 -9.53
C PRO A 110 14.78 -3.40 -9.66
N GLY A 111 14.83 -2.64 -8.56
CA GLY A 111 15.31 -1.24 -8.54
C GLY A 111 14.24 -0.22 -8.12
N SER A 112 14.64 1.05 -8.04
CA SER A 112 13.80 2.14 -7.53
C SER A 112 12.64 2.55 -8.46
N PHE A 113 12.75 2.28 -9.76
CA PHE A 113 11.79 2.76 -10.78
C PHE A 113 11.44 4.25 -10.60
N GLY A 114 10.18 4.63 -10.78
CA GLY A 114 9.67 5.97 -10.53
C GLY A 114 9.20 6.22 -9.08
N SER A 115 9.59 5.39 -8.12
CA SER A 115 9.09 5.47 -6.74
C SER A 115 9.37 6.84 -6.10
N ALA A 116 10.60 7.35 -6.18
CA ALA A 116 10.94 8.68 -5.64
C ALA A 116 10.06 9.78 -6.23
N TYR A 117 9.82 9.76 -7.54
CA TYR A 117 9.00 10.77 -8.22
C TYR A 117 7.54 10.73 -7.72
N LEU A 118 6.92 9.56 -7.71
CA LEU A 118 5.54 9.39 -7.25
C LEU A 118 5.42 9.69 -5.75
N TYR A 119 6.42 9.32 -4.96
CA TYR A 119 6.42 9.55 -3.52
C TYR A 119 6.54 11.02 -3.13
N PHE A 120 7.08 11.86 -4.02
CA PHE A 120 7.16 13.32 -3.82
C PHE A 120 5.90 14.07 -4.27
N LEU A 121 5.09 13.48 -5.16
CA LEU A 121 4.00 14.20 -5.84
C LEU A 121 2.61 13.69 -5.47
N VAL A 122 2.45 12.39 -5.22
CA VAL A 122 1.15 11.80 -4.90
C VAL A 122 0.82 12.05 -3.41
N PRO A 123 -0.30 12.73 -3.09
CA PRO A 123 -0.60 13.17 -1.74
C PRO A 123 -0.85 12.02 -0.76
N ARG A 124 -1.37 10.87 -1.21
CA ARG A 124 -1.55 9.67 -0.38
C ARG A 124 -0.80 8.48 -0.97
N VAL A 125 0.44 8.27 -0.52
CA VAL A 125 1.14 7.02 -0.80
C VAL A 125 0.98 6.07 0.37
N ILE A 126 0.35 4.93 0.09
CA ILE A 126 0.14 3.85 1.07
C ILE A 126 1.26 2.83 0.85
N LEU A 127 2.07 2.62 1.88
CA LEU A 127 3.06 1.56 1.88
C LEU A 127 2.36 0.22 2.14
N PHE A 128 2.69 -0.79 1.36
CA PHE A 128 2.08 -2.12 1.51
C PHE A 128 3.12 -3.23 1.44
N ARG A 129 3.12 -4.08 2.47
CA ARG A 129 3.97 -5.25 2.51
C ARG A 129 3.39 -6.33 3.41
N GLU A 130 2.89 -7.41 2.80
CA GLU A 130 2.28 -8.54 3.55
C GLU A 130 3.23 -9.12 4.61
N GLU A 131 4.51 -9.27 4.26
CA GLU A 131 5.50 -9.75 5.21
C GLU A 131 5.85 -8.71 6.29
N HIS A 132 5.59 -9.06 7.54
CA HIS A 132 5.95 -8.27 8.72
C HIS A 132 7.09 -8.95 9.49
N SER A 133 8.31 -8.45 9.32
CA SER A 133 9.51 -9.02 9.93
C SER A 133 10.62 -7.98 10.05
N ARG A 134 11.59 -8.20 10.94
CA ARG A 134 12.75 -7.30 11.13
C ARG A 134 13.69 -7.21 9.92
N ARG A 135 13.58 -8.13 8.95
CA ARG A 135 14.35 -8.03 7.68
C ARG A 135 13.70 -7.06 6.69
N VAL A 136 12.39 -6.86 6.79
CA VAL A 136 11.62 -5.92 5.96
C VAL A 136 11.49 -4.59 6.68
N LEU A 137 11.04 -4.60 7.93
CA LEU A 137 10.87 -3.42 8.77
C LEU A 137 12.16 -3.23 9.57
N VAL A 138 13.05 -2.37 9.07
CA VAL A 138 14.45 -2.26 9.54
C VAL A 138 14.68 -0.96 10.28
N PRO A 139 15.65 -0.88 11.21
CA PRO A 139 15.99 0.38 11.87
C PRO A 139 16.34 1.50 10.87
N LYS A 140 17.03 1.13 9.79
CA LYS A 140 17.42 2.00 8.68
C LYS A 140 17.57 1.17 7.42
N VAL A 141 17.09 1.68 6.30
CA VAL A 141 17.26 1.03 5.00
C VAL A 141 18.71 1.08 4.51
N ASP A 142 19.17 0.02 3.85
CA ASP A 142 20.52 -0.05 3.28
C ASP A 142 20.70 0.93 2.11
N PHE A 143 19.63 1.12 1.32
CA PHE A 143 19.57 2.06 0.21
C PHE A 143 18.22 2.80 0.21
N VAL A 144 18.25 4.12 0.10
CA VAL A 144 17.04 4.94 0.02
C VAL A 144 16.60 5.04 -1.44
N SER A 145 15.70 4.14 -1.87
CA SER A 145 15.08 4.20 -3.20
C SER A 145 14.12 5.37 -3.32
N ALA A 146 13.32 5.60 -2.28
CA ALA A 146 12.47 6.76 -2.17
C ALA A 146 12.39 7.19 -0.70
N PRO A 147 12.74 8.44 -0.36
CA PRO A 147 12.75 8.88 1.02
C PRO A 147 11.32 9.20 1.49
N GLY A 148 10.94 8.76 2.69
CA GLY A 148 9.62 9.03 3.27
C GLY A 148 9.44 10.47 3.72
N VAL A 149 10.55 11.12 4.06
CA VAL A 149 10.61 12.53 4.49
C VAL A 149 11.63 13.29 3.66
N SER A 150 11.60 14.62 3.72
CA SER A 150 12.58 15.48 3.08
C SER A 150 12.94 16.65 4.00
N ALA A 151 14.02 17.33 3.67
CA ALA A 151 14.37 18.57 4.33
C ALA A 151 13.30 19.65 4.03
N PRO A 152 13.04 20.61 4.94
CA PRO A 152 11.95 21.59 4.79
C PRO A 152 11.99 22.42 3.49
N GLU A 153 13.18 22.68 2.96
CA GLU A 153 13.43 23.42 1.73
C GLU A 153 13.10 22.62 0.46
N VAL A 154 12.92 21.31 0.58
CA VAL A 154 12.61 20.44 -0.55
C VAL A 154 11.11 20.43 -0.78
N TYR A 155 10.69 20.98 -1.93
CA TYR A 155 9.29 20.95 -2.34
C TYR A 155 8.78 19.52 -2.44
N ARG A 156 7.78 19.21 -1.61
CA ARG A 156 7.16 17.89 -1.54
C ARG A 156 5.67 18.03 -1.25
N ARG A 157 4.84 17.78 -2.25
CA ARG A 157 3.37 17.72 -2.10
C ARG A 157 2.91 16.37 -1.54
N GLY A 158 3.59 15.32 -1.95
CA GLY A 158 3.24 13.93 -1.73
C GLY A 158 3.90 13.29 -0.51
N GLY A 159 3.68 12.00 -0.35
CA GLY A 159 4.42 11.20 0.62
C GLY A 159 3.61 10.11 1.29
N PRO A 160 4.23 9.44 2.28
CA PRO A 160 3.57 8.39 3.03
C PRO A 160 2.38 8.94 3.80
N CYS A 161 1.35 8.11 3.92
CA CYS A 161 0.24 8.35 4.84
C CYS A 161 -0.07 7.13 5.72
N ALA A 162 0.28 5.93 5.27
CA ALA A 162 0.06 4.70 6.01
C ALA A 162 1.05 3.60 5.59
N LEU A 163 1.22 2.62 6.46
CA LEU A 163 1.87 1.34 6.18
C LEU A 163 0.92 0.22 6.58
N ILE A 164 0.63 -0.68 5.65
CA ILE A 164 -0.18 -1.87 5.88
C ILE A 164 0.70 -3.10 5.71
N THR A 165 0.60 -4.00 6.70
CA THR A 165 1.32 -5.27 6.71
C THR A 165 0.38 -6.44 6.95
N GLY A 166 0.87 -7.67 6.92
CA GLY A 166 0.06 -8.83 7.30
C GLY A 166 -0.43 -8.83 8.75
N LYS A 167 0.16 -8.00 9.63
CA LYS A 167 -0.15 -7.97 11.07
C LYS A 167 -0.88 -6.71 11.55
N ALA A 168 -0.70 -5.59 10.87
CA ALA A 168 -1.11 -4.29 11.41
C ALA A 168 -1.22 -3.19 10.34
N LEU A 169 -1.99 -2.16 10.69
CA LEU A 169 -2.07 -0.87 10.02
C LEU A 169 -1.38 0.20 10.88
N PHE A 170 -0.46 0.94 10.26
CA PHE A 170 0.19 2.11 10.84
C PHE A 170 -0.20 3.37 10.07
N ARG A 171 -0.40 4.49 10.77
CA ARG A 171 -0.43 5.83 10.19
C ARG A 171 0.96 6.44 10.20
N PHE A 172 1.30 7.19 9.16
CA PHE A 172 2.50 8.00 9.18
C PHE A 172 2.16 9.43 9.54
N ASP A 173 2.67 9.90 10.67
CA ASP A 173 2.61 11.29 11.08
C ASP A 173 3.75 12.05 10.40
N ARG A 174 3.41 12.95 9.46
CA ARG A 174 4.40 13.68 8.66
C ARG A 174 5.16 14.73 9.48
N ASP A 175 4.50 15.33 10.46
CA ASP A 175 5.09 16.38 11.29
C ASP A 175 6.07 15.75 12.28
N ARG A 176 5.71 14.59 12.85
CA ARG A 176 6.59 13.81 13.74
C ARG A 176 7.58 12.91 13.01
N ARG A 177 7.39 12.71 11.69
CA ARG A 177 8.22 11.84 10.83
C ARG A 177 8.32 10.41 11.36
N ARG A 178 7.19 9.88 11.83
CA ARG A 178 7.14 8.60 12.57
C ARG A 178 5.85 7.85 12.30
N PHE A 179 5.92 6.53 12.34
CA PHE A 179 4.74 5.68 12.34
C PHE A 179 4.04 5.66 13.71
N ARG A 180 2.71 5.64 13.68
CA ARG A 180 1.86 5.31 14.81
C ARG A 180 1.03 4.08 14.48
N LEU A 181 1.04 3.07 15.34
CA LEU A 181 0.18 1.90 15.21
C LEU A 181 -1.29 2.35 15.37
N GLU A 182 -2.08 2.12 14.33
CA GLU A 182 -3.51 2.46 14.31
C GLU A 182 -4.37 1.27 14.69
N SER A 183 -4.06 0.08 14.16
CA SER A 183 -4.77 -1.14 14.55
C SER A 183 -4.00 -2.42 14.30
N LEU A 184 -4.32 -3.44 15.09
CA LEU A 184 -3.81 -4.80 14.99
C LEU A 184 -4.80 -5.69 14.23
N HIS A 185 -4.30 -6.46 13.27
CA HIS A 185 -5.12 -7.43 12.54
C HIS A 185 -5.49 -8.61 13.46
N PRO A 186 -6.65 -9.25 13.25
CA PRO A 186 -7.08 -10.40 14.05
C PRO A 186 -6.00 -11.48 14.11
N GLY A 187 -5.73 -11.99 15.33
CA GLY A 187 -4.71 -13.01 15.57
C GLY A 187 -3.31 -12.47 15.90
N HIS A 188 -3.11 -11.15 15.88
CA HIS A 188 -1.86 -10.50 16.30
C HIS A 188 -2.06 -9.63 17.53
N ASP A 189 -1.01 -9.50 18.32
CA ASP A 189 -0.97 -8.62 19.49
C ASP A 189 0.18 -7.59 19.38
N LEU A 190 0.20 -6.65 20.32
CA LEU A 190 1.19 -5.59 20.35
C LEU A 190 2.61 -6.12 20.57
N ALA A 191 2.77 -7.19 21.36
CA ALA A 191 4.08 -7.74 21.68
C ALA A 191 4.73 -8.35 20.43
N ASP A 192 3.97 -9.12 19.65
CA ASP A 192 4.40 -9.68 18.37
C ASP A 192 4.81 -8.58 17.37
N VAL A 193 4.04 -7.51 17.27
CA VAL A 193 4.35 -6.38 16.37
C VAL A 193 5.61 -5.63 16.81
N LEU A 194 5.80 -5.39 18.11
CA LEU A 194 7.02 -4.78 18.66
C LEU A 194 8.26 -5.65 18.42
N GLU A 195 8.13 -6.96 18.66
CA GLU A 195 9.23 -7.91 18.45
C GLU A 195 9.61 -8.01 16.97
N THR A 196 8.63 -7.95 16.06
CA THR A 196 8.87 -8.14 14.63
C THR A 196 9.06 -6.87 13.80
N THR A 197 9.07 -5.69 14.45
CA THR A 197 9.41 -4.40 13.83
C THR A 197 10.81 -3.95 14.26
N GLY A 198 11.65 -3.54 13.30
CA GLY A 198 13.04 -3.13 13.56
C GLY A 198 13.22 -1.64 13.89
N PHE A 199 12.15 -0.84 13.90
CA PHE A 199 12.17 0.58 14.20
C PHE A 199 11.13 0.96 15.25
N ASP A 200 11.34 2.08 15.93
CA ASP A 200 10.39 2.60 16.92
C ASP A 200 9.15 3.19 16.23
N PHE A 201 7.99 2.98 16.83
CA PHE A 201 6.71 3.57 16.42
C PHE A 201 5.87 3.91 17.65
N ASP A 202 5.00 4.90 17.51
CA ASP A 202 4.09 5.29 18.58
C ASP A 202 2.90 4.33 18.63
N HIS A 203 2.37 4.03 19.81
CA HIS A 203 1.19 3.18 19.96
C HIS A 203 0.43 3.53 21.24
N ASP A 204 -0.84 3.16 21.31
CA ASP A 204 -1.61 3.19 22.55
C ASP A 204 -1.30 1.96 23.41
N ALA A 205 -1.55 2.05 24.72
CA ALA A 205 -1.35 0.93 25.64
C ALA A 205 -2.23 -0.28 25.28
N ALA A 206 -3.42 -0.01 24.73
CA ALA A 206 -4.33 -1.01 24.17
C ALA A 206 -4.70 -0.58 22.74
N PRO A 207 -3.94 -1.03 21.72
CA PRO A 207 -4.23 -0.70 20.32
C PRO A 207 -5.58 -1.25 19.89
N ALA A 208 -6.26 -0.54 18.99
CA ALA A 208 -7.54 -0.98 18.43
C ALA A 208 -7.37 -2.26 17.57
N ALA A 209 -8.39 -3.10 17.53
CA ALA A 209 -8.47 -4.18 16.55
C ALA A 209 -8.86 -3.63 15.18
N THR A 210 -8.29 -4.17 14.11
CA THR A 210 -8.67 -3.80 12.74
C THR A 210 -10.10 -4.26 12.47
N ALA A 211 -10.96 -3.32 12.07
CA ALA A 211 -12.34 -3.64 11.73
C ALA A 211 -12.39 -4.58 10.50
N GLY A 212 -13.00 -5.76 10.67
CA GLY A 212 -13.29 -6.66 9.56
C GLY A 212 -14.26 -6.04 8.55
N PRO A 213 -14.29 -6.52 7.29
CA PRO A 213 -15.36 -6.17 6.35
C PRO A 213 -16.70 -6.73 6.82
N ASP A 214 -17.78 -6.00 6.56
CA ASP A 214 -19.13 -6.54 6.75
C ASP A 214 -19.51 -7.50 5.60
N ALA A 215 -20.70 -8.10 5.70
CA ALA A 215 -21.17 -9.07 4.71
C ALA A 215 -21.31 -8.47 3.30
N ALA A 216 -21.77 -7.22 3.19
CA ALA A 216 -21.95 -6.56 1.89
C ALA A 216 -20.61 -6.24 1.23
N THR A 217 -19.63 -5.74 2.00
CA THR A 217 -18.26 -5.55 1.53
C THR A 217 -17.63 -6.88 1.11
N LEU A 218 -17.82 -7.97 1.86
CA LEU A 218 -17.32 -9.30 1.46
C LEU A 218 -17.94 -9.81 0.16
N GLU A 219 -19.25 -9.64 -0.02
CA GLU A 219 -19.94 -9.98 -1.27
C GLU A 219 -19.40 -9.16 -2.45
N MET A 220 -19.14 -7.86 -2.24
CA MET A 220 -18.53 -7.00 -3.25
C MET A 220 -17.11 -7.44 -3.63
N ILE A 221 -16.29 -7.78 -2.62
CA ILE A 221 -14.93 -8.29 -2.82
C ILE A 221 -14.95 -9.60 -3.61
N ARG A 222 -15.80 -10.55 -3.20
CA ARG A 222 -15.86 -11.91 -3.76
C ARG A 222 -16.58 -11.99 -5.10
N GLY A 223 -17.37 -10.98 -5.45
CA GLY A 223 -18.13 -10.94 -6.69
C GLY A 223 -17.54 -9.95 -7.70
N PRO A 224 -18.09 -8.72 -7.82
CA PRO A 224 -17.65 -7.76 -8.83
C PRO A 224 -16.14 -7.47 -8.82
N VAL A 225 -15.55 -7.24 -7.64
CA VAL A 225 -14.12 -6.92 -7.52
C VAL A 225 -13.26 -8.10 -7.94
N ALA A 226 -13.59 -9.32 -7.49
CA ALA A 226 -12.87 -10.53 -7.85
C ALA A 226 -12.87 -10.79 -9.37
N ARG A 227 -14.03 -10.61 -10.03
CA ARG A 227 -14.14 -10.77 -11.49
C ARG A 227 -13.32 -9.75 -12.26
N GLU A 228 -13.30 -8.50 -11.81
CA GLU A 228 -12.53 -7.46 -12.49
C GLU A 228 -11.03 -7.59 -12.25
N ILE A 229 -10.60 -7.85 -11.00
CA ILE A 229 -9.18 -8.03 -10.71
C ILE A 229 -8.59 -9.26 -11.38
N ALA A 230 -9.40 -10.31 -11.64
CA ALA A 230 -8.98 -11.51 -12.37
C ALA A 230 -8.48 -11.22 -13.78
N LYS A 231 -8.93 -10.14 -14.41
CA LYS A 231 -8.48 -9.74 -15.76
C LYS A 231 -7.01 -9.32 -15.77
N ALA A 232 -6.56 -8.63 -14.72
CA ALA A 232 -5.17 -8.23 -14.54
C ALA A 232 -4.34 -9.29 -13.80
N TYR A 233 -4.94 -9.96 -12.79
CA TYR A 233 -4.25 -10.86 -11.87
C TYR A 233 -4.97 -12.23 -11.74
N PRO A 234 -5.05 -13.04 -12.81
CA PRO A 234 -5.86 -14.27 -12.82
C PRO A 234 -5.38 -15.32 -11.79
N LYS A 235 -4.07 -15.45 -11.59
CA LYS A 235 -3.50 -16.39 -10.59
C LYS A 235 -3.86 -16.00 -9.15
N PHE A 236 -3.85 -14.70 -8.85
CA PHE A 236 -4.25 -14.19 -7.55
C PHE A 236 -5.75 -14.44 -7.33
N ALA A 237 -6.58 -14.08 -8.30
CA ALA A 237 -8.03 -14.26 -8.19
C ALA A 237 -8.42 -15.74 -8.01
N ALA A 238 -7.81 -16.66 -8.75
CA ALA A 238 -8.07 -18.10 -8.59
C ALA A 238 -7.70 -18.63 -7.19
N ARG A 239 -6.62 -18.11 -6.58
CA ARG A 239 -6.17 -18.50 -5.24
C ARG A 239 -7.07 -17.90 -4.14
N VAL A 240 -7.33 -16.60 -4.23
CA VAL A 240 -7.98 -15.83 -3.16
C VAL A 240 -9.51 -15.85 -3.27
N PHE A 241 -10.06 -15.96 -4.48
CA PHE A 241 -11.50 -15.99 -4.77
C PHE A 241 -11.89 -17.19 -5.63
N PRO A 242 -11.73 -18.45 -5.15
CA PRO A 242 -11.93 -19.64 -5.98
C PRO A 242 -13.39 -19.87 -6.42
N ARG A 243 -14.34 -19.06 -5.95
CA ARG A 243 -15.78 -19.16 -6.24
C ARG A 243 -16.35 -17.92 -6.95
N ALA A 244 -15.49 -16.99 -7.40
CA ALA A 244 -15.88 -15.71 -8.01
C ALA A 244 -16.24 -15.81 -9.49
#